data_AF-A0A6J4K458-F1
#
_entry.id   AF-A0A6J4K458-F1
#
_cell.length_a   1.000
_cell.length_b   1.000
_cell.length_c   1.000
_cell.angle_alpha   90.00
_cell.angle_beta   90.00
_cell.angle_gamma   90.00
#
_symmetry.space_group_name_H-M   'P 1'
#
loop_
_entity.id
_entity.type
_entity.pdbx_description
1 polymer ?
#
loop_
_entity_poly.entity_id
_entity_poly.type
_entity_poly.pdbx_seq_one_letter_code
_entity_poly.pdbx_strand_id
1 'polypeptide(L)' 'MGRTARLLLVEALLPERAMEAPEVIDLDLAMLMMQKGRERSEAEYRALLDAAGFSVLAIHPTEQMLSIIESAPC' A
#
# COMPACT_ATOMS: atom_id res chain seq x y z
N MET A 1 -12.81 14.09 7.96
CA MET A 1 -12.22 13.50 9.18
C MET A 1 -11.69 14.61 10.08
N GLY A 2 -11.54 14.39 11.39
CA GLY A 2 -10.92 15.38 12.28
C GLY A 2 -9.45 15.62 11.92
N ARG A 3 -8.93 16.84 12.15
CA ARG A 3 -7.56 17.25 11.78
C ARG A 3 -6.45 16.42 12.43
N THR A 4 -6.74 15.72 13.52
CA THR A 4 -5.79 14.85 14.23
C THR A 4 -5.96 13.37 13.88
N ALA A 5 -6.93 13.02 13.02
CA ALA A 5 -7.14 11.65 12.62
C ALA A 5 -5.95 11.10 11.81
N ARG A 6 -5.84 9.77 11.81
CA ARG A 6 -4.90 9.02 10.97
C ARG A 6 -5.68 7.97 10.19
N LEU A 7 -5.23 7.73 8.97
CA LEU A 7 -5.64 6.62 8.15
C LEU A 7 -4.43 5.71 7.99
N LEU A 8 -4.57 4.46 8.46
CA LEU A 8 -3.55 3.42 8.36
C LEU A 8 -4.03 2.40 7.32
N LEU A 9 -3.28 2.25 6.23
CA LEU A 9 -3.50 1.16 5.28
C LEU A 9 -2.48 0.07 5.60
N VAL A 10 -2.92 -1.18 5.64
CA VAL A 10 -2.06 -2.34 5.87
C VAL A 10 -2.12 -3.19 4.61
N GLU A 11 -1.08 -3.11 3.79
CA GLU A 11 -1.10 -3.59 2.41
C GLU A 11 0.23 -4.23 2.02
N ALA A 12 0.20 -5.14 1.03
CA ALA A 12 1.40 -5.64 0.40
C ALA A 12 1.84 -4.67 -0.69
N LEU A 13 3.00 -4.03 -0.51
CA LEU A 13 3.52 -3.08 -1.50
C LEU A 13 4.27 -3.82 -2.59
N LEU A 14 3.87 -3.60 -3.85
CA LEU A 14 4.63 -4.11 -4.99
C LEU A 14 6.06 -3.57 -4.94
N PRO A 15 7.08 -4.44 -5.01
CA PRO A 15 8.47 -4.00 -5.04
C PRO A 15 8.79 -3.36 -6.40
N GLU A 16 9.83 -2.53 -6.43
CA GLU A 16 10.36 -1.98 -7.69
C GLU A 16 10.90 -3.09 -8.60
N ARG A 17 11.46 -4.15 -8.01
CA ARG A 17 11.90 -5.34 -8.74
C ARG A 17 11.26 -6.59 -8.14
N ALA A 18 10.62 -7.41 -8.98
CA ALA A 18 9.92 -8.63 -8.56
C ALA A 18 10.74 -9.57 -7.65
N MET A 19 12.06 -9.64 -7.86
CA MET A 19 12.98 -10.47 -7.07
C MET A 19 13.20 -9.99 -5.63
N GLU A 20 12.80 -8.76 -5.30
CA GLU A 20 12.97 -8.18 -3.96
C GLU A 20 11.90 -8.67 -2.96
N ALA A 21 10.73 -9.05 -3.46
CA ALA A 21 9.65 -9.63 -2.64
C ALA A 21 8.79 -10.60 -3.49
N PRO A 22 9.32 -11.80 -3.82
CA PRO A 22 8.60 -12.79 -4.64
C PRO A 22 7.22 -13.16 -4.09
N GLU A 23 7.06 -13.19 -2.76
CA GLU A 23 5.79 -13.48 -2.09
C GLU A 23 4.70 -12.45 -2.39
N VAL A 24 5.06 -11.18 -2.59
CA VAL A 24 4.11 -10.12 -2.98
C VAL A 24 3.66 -10.33 -4.42
N ILE A 25 4.55 -10.80 -5.29
CA ILE A 25 4.22 -11.11 -6.69
C ILE A 25 3.27 -12.31 -6.77
N ASP A 26 3.49 -13.34 -5.96
CA ASP A 26 2.57 -14.47 -5.87
C ASP A 26 1.18 -14.02 -5.37
N LEU A 27 1.12 -13.10 -4.40
CA LEU A 27 -0.13 -12.50 -3.94
C LEU A 27 -0.81 -11.69 -5.06
N ASP A 28 -0.09 -10.84 -5.78
CA ASP A 28 -0.65 -10.03 -6.87
C ASP A 28 -1.28 -10.92 -7.97
N LEU A 29 -0.61 -12.02 -8.31
CA LEU A 29 -1.16 -13.01 -9.24
C LEU A 29 -2.41 -13.71 -8.67
N ALA A 30 -2.42 -14.08 -7.40
CA ALA A 30 -3.59 -14.66 -6.75
C ALA A 30 -4.77 -13.67 -6.77
N MET A 31 -4.51 -12.40 -6.44
CA MET A 31 -5.50 -11.31 -6.49
C MET A 31 -6.08 -11.12 -7.89
N LEU A 32 -5.24 -11.14 -8.92
CA LEU A 32 -5.66 -11.04 -10.31
C LEU A 32 -6.57 -12.21 -10.70
N MET A 33 -6.14 -13.44 -10.41
CA MET A 33 -6.87 -14.65 -10.82
C MET A 33 -8.21 -14.80 -10.09
N MET A 34 -8.25 -14.50 -8.80
CA MET A 34 -9.38 -14.84 -7.96
C MET A 34 -10.33 -13.67 -7.70
N GLN A 35 -9.83 -12.44 -7.64
CA GLN A 35 -10.63 -11.24 -7.31
C GLN A 35 -10.64 -10.19 -8.42
N LYS A 36 -9.88 -10.39 -9.52
CA LYS A 36 -9.62 -9.34 -10.52
C LYS A 36 -9.00 -8.08 -9.91
N GLY A 37 -8.30 -8.27 -8.79
CA GLY A 37 -7.57 -7.22 -8.09
C GLY A 37 -6.14 -7.10 -8.59
N ARG A 38 -5.42 -6.17 -7.98
CA ARG A 38 -3.97 -6.04 -8.08
C ARG A 38 -3.45 -5.38 -6.81
N GLU A 39 -2.25 -5.73 -6.43
CA GLU A 39 -1.47 -4.97 -5.45
C GLU A 39 -0.99 -3.65 -6.08
N ARG A 40 -0.48 -2.74 -5.25
CA ARG A 40 -0.03 -1.41 -5.70
C ARG A 40 1.35 -1.12 -5.17
N SER A 41 2.10 -0.33 -5.93
CA SER A 41 3.37 0.22 -5.44
C SER A 41 3.14 1.36 -4.45
N GLU A 42 4.17 1.74 -3.71
CA GLU A 42 4.15 2.95 -2.86
C GLU A 42 3.72 4.19 -3.66
N ALA A 43 4.25 4.37 -4.86
CA ALA A 43 3.95 5.52 -5.70
C ALA A 43 2.47 5.59 -6.10
N GLU A 44 1.86 4.43 -6.41
CA GLU A 44 0.44 4.35 -6.71
C GLU A 44 -0.44 4.64 -5.48
N TYR A 45 -0.05 4.16 -4.30
CA TYR A 45 -0.76 4.52 -3.06
C TYR A 45 -0.65 5.99 -2.72
N ARG A 46 0.52 6.62 -2.91
CA ARG A 46 0.69 8.06 -2.72
C ARG A 46 -0.24 8.86 -3.63
N ALA A 47 -0.30 8.50 -4.91
CA ALA A 47 -1.20 9.16 -5.86
C ALA A 47 -2.69 8.95 -5.51
N LEU A 48 -3.07 7.74 -5.09
CA LEU A 48 -4.43 7.42 -4.69
C LEU A 48 -4.86 8.21 -3.44
N LEU A 49 -4.00 8.27 -2.43
CA LEU A 49 -4.26 8.97 -1.18
C LEU A 49 -4.32 10.48 -1.39
N ASP A 50 -3.41 11.04 -2.19
CA ASP A 50 -3.42 12.46 -2.54
C ASP A 50 -4.73 12.86 -3.23
N ALA A 51 -5.16 12.08 -4.22
CA ALA A 51 -6.45 12.28 -4.90
C ALA A 51 -7.66 12.16 -3.94
N ALA A 52 -7.51 11.43 -2.83
CA ALA A 52 -8.54 11.27 -1.80
C ALA A 52 -8.46 12.32 -0.68
N GLY A 53 -7.53 13.28 -0.75
CA GLY A 53 -7.34 14.31 0.28
C GLY A 53 -6.57 13.80 1.50
N PHE A 54 -5.66 12.86 1.32
CA PHE A 54 -4.73 12.38 2.34
C PHE A 54 -3.28 12.53 1.89
N SER A 55 -2.42 12.92 2.81
CA SER A 55 -0.96 12.92 2.62
C SER A 55 -0.34 11.75 3.35
N VAL A 56 0.49 10.96 2.64
CA VAL A 56 1.30 9.88 3.25
C VAL A 56 2.40 10.51 4.10
N LEU A 57 2.41 10.16 5.39
CA LEU A 57 3.39 10.64 6.37
C LEU A 57 4.59 9.70 6.48
N ALA A 58 4.34 8.40 6.54
CA ALA A 58 5.36 7.37 6.70
C ALA A 58 4.89 6.02 6.17
N ILE A 59 5.84 5.16 5.81
CA ILE A 59 5.59 3.75 5.51
C ILE A 59 6.44 2.93 6.46
N HIS A 60 5.79 2.09 7.23
CA HIS A 60 6.41 1.24 8.24
C HIS A 60 6.42 -0.20 7.72
N PRO A 61 7.59 -0.74 7.31
CA PRO A 61 7.67 -2.15 6.96
C PRO A 61 7.43 -3.01 8.21
N THR A 62 6.84 -4.18 8.03
CA THR A 62 6.71 -5.17 9.10
C THR A 62 7.70 -6.32 8.90
N GLU A 63 7.81 -7.22 9.89
CA GLU A 63 8.57 -8.48 9.72
C GLU A 63 7.90 -9.45 8.74
N GLN A 64 6.67 -9.15 8.32
CA GLN A 64 5.88 -9.90 7.36
C GLN A 64 5.79 -9.12 6.04
N MET A 65 5.17 -9.74 5.03
CA MET A 65 4.99 -9.18 3.69
C MET A 65 4.23 -7.83 3.65
N LEU A 66 3.48 -7.49 4.70
CA LEU A 66 2.65 -6.30 4.74
C LEU A 66 3.44 -5.08 5.24
N SER A 67 3.03 -3.90 4.79
CA SER A 67 3.52 -2.60 5.23
C SER A 67 2.37 -1.74 5.74
N ILE A 68 2.65 -0.87 6.71
CA ILE A 68 1.68 0.09 7.23
C ILE A 68 1.94 1.46 6.59
N ILE A 69 1.01 1.94 5.77
CA ILE A 69 1.04 3.28 5.19
C ILE A 69 0.28 4.21 6.12
N GLU A 70 1.00 5.08 6.82
CA GLU A 70 0.41 6.10 7.69
C GLU A 70 0.11 7.37 6.88
N SER A 71 -1.13 7.83 6.96
CA SER A 71 -1.56 9.06 6.28
C SER A 71 -2.46 9.93 7.17
N ALA A 72 -2.53 11.22 6.82
CA ALA A 72 -3.40 12.19 7.50
C ALA A 72 -4.20 13.02 6.48
N PRO A 73 -5.40 13.49 6.84
CA PRO A 73 -6.19 14.38 5.99
C PRO A 73 -5.42 15.67 5.67
N CYS A 74 -5.49 16.10 4.41
CA CYS A 74 -5.00 17.40 3.93
C CYS A 74 -5.90 18.56 4.37
#